data_AF-A0A1E7F168-F1
#
_entry.id   AF-A0A1E7F168-F1
#
_cell.length_a   1.000
_cell.length_b   1.000
_cell.length_c   1.000
_cell.angle_alpha   90.00
_cell.angle_beta   90.00
_cell.angle_gamma   90.00
#
_symmetry.space_group_name_H-M   'P 1'
#
loop_
_entity.id
_entity.type
_entity.pdbx_description
1 polymer ?
#
loop_
_entity_poly.entity_id
_entity_poly.type
_entity_poly.pdbx_seq_one_letter_code
_entity_poly.pdbx_strand_id
1 'polypeptide(L)'
;MAQYTHIVIAFAVSYSWSPGKNICSETCEIDTPPVCENAPRPDLIQKWKDAGKKIILSFGGAGMGGSWAGDNNDCWDYCFGRETQVVNRLTTIVNEMGLDGVDIDYEYFHEDNQNGSGFTRGAQAQKFLKDVTVGLRNSMPAGSELTHAPMEPDMVPGKAYFNILKEVASSLDFLMPQYYNGYVRSL
;
A
#
# COMPACT_ATOMS: atom_id res chain seq x y z
N MET A 1 22.02 -2.20 6.51
CA MET A 1 21.92 -2.23 5.04
C MET A 1 22.57 -3.44 4.37
N ALA A 2 23.77 -3.89 4.77
CA ALA A 2 24.46 -4.98 4.04
C ALA A 2 23.63 -6.27 3.86
N GLN A 3 22.84 -6.64 4.87
CA GLN A 3 22.04 -7.87 4.88
C GLN A 3 20.68 -7.75 4.17
N TYR A 4 20.22 -6.53 3.85
CA TYR A 4 18.95 -6.33 3.15
C TYR A 4 19.14 -6.51 1.65
N THR A 5 18.17 -7.12 0.98
CA THR A 5 18.09 -7.15 -0.49
C THR A 5 17.15 -6.07 -1.04
N HIS A 6 16.15 -5.70 -0.24
CA HIS A 6 15.11 -4.73 -0.58
C HIS A 6 15.06 -3.59 0.44
N ILE A 7 14.60 -2.43 -0.02
CA ILE A 7 14.31 -1.25 0.79
C ILE A 7 12.91 -0.79 0.39
N VAL A 8 12.06 -0.57 1.38
CA VAL A 8 10.71 -0.06 1.17
C VAL A 8 10.69 1.40 1.60
N ILE A 9 10.36 2.31 0.68
CA ILE A 9 10.13 3.73 0.98
C ILE A 9 8.68 3.88 1.41
N ALA A 10 8.50 4.11 2.70
CA ALA A 10 7.20 4.23 3.36
C ALA A 10 6.98 5.70 3.78
N PHE A 11 5.93 6.40 3.34
CA PHE A 11 4.80 5.95 2.49
C PHE A 11 4.39 7.02 1.50
N ALA A 12 4.01 6.62 0.28
CA ALA A 12 3.10 7.41 -0.54
C ALA A 12 1.71 7.36 0.09
N VAL A 13 1.10 8.53 0.30
CA VAL A 13 -0.18 8.67 1.01
C VAL A 13 -1.05 9.74 0.37
N SER A 14 -2.35 9.69 0.62
CA SER A 14 -3.32 10.69 0.18
C SER A 14 -3.85 11.56 1.33
N TYR A 15 -3.00 11.91 2.29
CA TYR A 15 -3.37 12.75 3.42
C TYR A 15 -2.27 13.71 3.84
N SER A 16 -2.66 14.80 4.51
CA SER A 16 -1.78 15.61 5.34
C SER A 16 -1.93 15.23 6.80
N TRP A 17 -0.81 15.05 7.51
CA TRP A 17 -0.84 14.66 8.91
C TRP A 17 -1.58 15.71 9.75
N SER A 18 -2.40 15.26 10.69
CA SER A 18 -3.05 16.12 11.66
C SER A 18 -3.24 15.37 12.99
N PRO A 19 -3.15 16.07 14.14
CA PRO A 19 -3.40 15.46 15.44
C PRO A 19 -4.79 14.81 15.51
N GLY A 20 -4.84 13.54 15.92
CA GLY A 20 -6.07 12.80 16.18
C GLY A 20 -6.76 12.22 14.95
N LYS A 21 -6.80 12.92 13.81
CA LYS A 21 -7.27 12.40 12.51
C LYS A 21 -6.54 13.11 11.37
N ASN A 22 -6.05 12.36 10.40
CA ASN A 22 -5.39 12.90 9.22
C ASN A 22 -6.39 13.63 8.30
N ILE A 23 -5.89 14.66 7.61
CA ILE A 23 -6.70 15.41 6.65
C ILE A 23 -6.56 14.71 5.30
N CYS A 24 -7.55 13.88 4.97
CA CYS A 24 -7.57 13.13 3.72
C CYS A 24 -7.76 14.04 2.50
N SER A 25 -7.09 13.71 1.40
CA SER A 25 -7.35 14.30 0.10
C SER A 25 -8.66 13.78 -0.44
N GLU A 26 -9.68 14.63 -0.52
CA GLU A 26 -11.00 14.24 -1.03
C GLU A 26 -11.01 13.84 -2.51
N THR A 27 -9.93 14.17 -3.25
CA THR A 27 -9.66 13.74 -4.63
C THR A 27 -8.67 12.58 -4.76
N CYS A 28 -8.19 11.99 -3.66
CA CYS A 28 -7.10 11.00 -3.63
C CYS A 28 -5.83 11.48 -4.40
N GLU A 29 -5.40 12.72 -4.18
CA GLU A 29 -4.06 13.14 -4.58
C GLU A 29 -3.04 12.40 -3.72
N ILE A 30 -2.00 11.84 -4.35
CA ILE A 30 -0.95 11.09 -3.67
C ILE A 30 0.37 11.83 -3.85
N ASP A 31 0.95 12.26 -2.73
CA ASP A 31 2.22 12.98 -2.73
C ASP A 31 3.41 12.04 -2.94
N THR A 32 4.46 12.57 -3.60
CA THR A 32 5.75 11.88 -3.64
C THR A 32 6.35 11.90 -2.22
N PRO A 33 6.64 10.76 -1.60
CA PRO A 33 7.14 10.76 -0.24
C PRO A 33 8.57 11.32 -0.14
N PRO A 34 8.92 11.96 0.99
CA PRO A 34 10.33 12.18 1.31
C PRO A 34 11.03 10.83 1.51
N VAL A 35 12.34 10.80 1.28
CA VAL A 35 13.14 9.56 1.42
C VAL A 35 13.80 9.50 2.79
N CYS A 36 14.39 10.60 3.25
CA CYS A 36 15.03 10.70 4.56
C CYS A 36 15.06 12.16 5.01
N GLU A 37 14.98 12.41 6.32
CA GLU A 37 15.05 13.77 6.90
C GLU A 37 14.03 14.76 6.31
N ASN A 38 12.82 14.28 5.98
CA ASN A 38 11.75 15.06 5.33
C ASN A 38 12.17 15.71 4.00
N ALA A 39 13.11 15.10 3.28
CA ALA A 39 13.60 15.60 2.00
C ALA A 39 13.67 14.50 0.92
N PRO A 40 13.60 14.87 -0.37
CA PRO A 40 14.02 14.00 -1.46
C PRO A 40 15.51 13.64 -1.30
N ARG A 41 15.86 12.36 -1.46
CA ARG A 41 17.26 11.88 -1.39
C ARG A 41 17.61 10.96 -2.56
N PRO A 42 17.66 11.50 -3.79
CA PRO A 42 18.07 10.71 -4.96
C PRO A 42 19.49 10.15 -4.82
N ASP A 43 20.36 10.81 -4.04
CA ASP A 43 21.70 10.33 -3.68
C ASP A 43 21.65 9.00 -2.90
N LEU A 44 20.73 8.87 -1.96
CA LEU A 44 20.56 7.65 -1.17
C LEU A 44 19.97 6.52 -2.01
N ILE A 45 18.96 6.84 -2.84
CA ILE A 45 18.37 5.89 -3.78
C ILE A 45 19.48 5.32 -4.68
N GLN A 46 20.26 6.18 -5.34
CA GLN A 46 21.34 5.72 -6.21
C GLN A 46 22.38 4.89 -5.46
N LYS A 47 22.81 5.33 -4.27
CA LYS A 47 23.74 4.58 -3.43
C LYS A 47 23.24 3.18 -3.09
N TRP A 48 21.94 3.02 -2.83
CA TRP A 48 21.37 1.71 -2.55
C TRP A 48 21.27 0.84 -3.81
N LYS A 49 20.93 1.42 -4.96
CA LYS A 49 20.94 0.70 -6.25
C LYS A 49 22.35 0.25 -6.62
N ASP A 50 23.37 1.09 -6.43
CA ASP A 50 24.79 0.77 -6.65
C ASP A 50 25.26 -0.37 -5.73
N ALA A 51 24.64 -0.51 -4.56
CA ALA A 51 24.85 -1.63 -3.64
C ALA A 51 24.01 -2.87 -3.98
N GLY A 52 23.38 -2.90 -5.16
CA GLY A 52 22.59 -4.02 -5.66
C GLY A 52 21.25 -4.20 -4.93
N LYS A 53 20.70 -3.15 -4.31
CA LYS A 53 19.42 -3.22 -3.60
C LYS A 53 18.26 -2.88 -4.52
N LYS A 54 17.15 -3.58 -4.32
CA LYS A 54 15.84 -3.22 -4.88
C LYS A 54 15.16 -2.20 -3.99
N ILE A 55 14.55 -1.18 -4.57
CA ILE A 55 13.89 -0.11 -3.82
C ILE A 55 12.45 0.01 -4.30
N ILE A 56 11.48 -0.27 -3.43
CA ILE A 56 10.06 -0.24 -3.79
C ILE A 56 9.32 0.85 -2.99
N LEU A 57 8.31 1.44 -3.60
CA LEU A 57 7.43 2.44 -2.97
C LEU A 57 6.29 1.75 -2.24
N SER A 58 6.12 1.95 -0.94
CA SER A 58 4.90 1.51 -0.27
C SER A 58 3.82 2.60 -0.31
N PHE A 59 2.64 2.23 -0.79
CA PHE A 59 1.45 3.06 -0.82
C PHE A 59 0.45 2.54 0.21
N GLY A 60 0.10 3.38 1.19
CA GLY A 60 -0.83 3.01 2.24
C GLY A 60 -0.33 3.31 3.66
N GLY A 61 -0.31 2.26 4.48
CA GLY A 61 0.05 2.29 5.89
C GLY A 61 -1.05 2.85 6.79
N ALA A 62 -0.88 2.68 8.10
CA ALA A 62 -1.87 3.00 9.13
C ALA A 62 -2.48 4.41 9.05
N GLY A 63 -1.73 5.41 8.58
CA GLY A 63 -2.24 6.79 8.47
C GLY A 63 -3.32 6.97 7.41
N MET A 64 -3.43 6.06 6.43
CA MET A 64 -4.49 6.08 5.43
C MET A 64 -5.83 5.54 5.95
N GLY A 65 -5.81 4.79 7.06
CA GLY A 65 -6.97 4.13 7.64
C GLY A 65 -6.68 2.67 7.94
N GLY A 66 -7.08 2.25 9.14
CA GLY A 66 -6.91 0.92 9.69
C GLY A 66 -8.23 0.27 10.11
N SER A 67 -8.30 -1.05 10.03
CA SER A 67 -9.51 -1.81 10.40
C SER A 67 -9.60 -2.17 11.90
N TRP A 68 -8.78 -1.56 12.76
CA TRP A 68 -8.73 -1.82 14.20
C TRP A 68 -9.46 -0.77 15.04
N ALA A 69 -9.79 -1.14 16.27
CA ALA A 69 -10.52 -0.28 17.19
C ALA A 69 -9.73 0.99 17.54
N GLY A 70 -10.41 2.13 17.47
CA GLY A 70 -9.86 3.43 17.85
C GLY A 70 -9.18 4.20 16.72
N ASP A 71 -8.94 3.56 15.56
CA ASP A 71 -8.58 4.32 14.36
C ASP A 71 -9.81 5.03 13.79
N ASN A 72 -9.56 6.22 13.25
CA ASN A 72 -10.58 7.09 12.67
C ASN A 72 -10.16 7.67 11.31
N ASN A 73 -9.03 7.20 10.77
CA ASN A 73 -8.57 7.59 9.45
C ASN A 73 -9.34 6.79 8.40
N ASP A 74 -9.76 7.49 7.36
CA ASP A 74 -10.66 6.97 6.32
C ASP A 74 -10.21 7.42 4.93
N CYS A 75 -8.92 7.71 4.73
CA CYS A 75 -8.44 8.30 3.49
C CYS A 75 -8.54 7.37 2.27
N TRP A 76 -8.56 6.05 2.51
CA TRP A 76 -8.92 5.05 1.49
C TRP A 76 -10.28 5.29 0.86
N ASP A 77 -11.24 5.84 1.61
CA ASP A 77 -12.60 6.05 1.11
C ASP A 77 -12.62 6.98 -0.11
N TYR A 78 -11.73 7.97 -0.13
CA TYR A 78 -11.59 8.87 -1.25
C TYR A 78 -10.84 8.23 -2.43
N CYS A 79 -10.13 7.14 -2.25
CA CYS A 79 -9.41 6.49 -3.35
C CYS A 79 -10.27 5.47 -4.13
N PHE A 80 -11.35 4.97 -3.55
CA PHE A 80 -12.27 4.07 -4.25
C PHE A 80 -12.96 4.76 -5.44
N GLY A 81 -12.95 4.10 -6.60
CA GLY A 81 -13.46 4.67 -7.86
C GLY A 81 -12.46 5.58 -8.59
N ARG A 82 -11.22 5.70 -8.09
CA ARG A 82 -10.12 6.46 -8.70
C ARG A 82 -8.92 5.56 -9.03
N GLU A 83 -9.17 4.29 -9.33
CA GLU A 83 -8.13 3.28 -9.49
C GLU A 83 -7.12 3.66 -10.59
N THR A 84 -7.60 4.15 -11.74
CA THR A 84 -6.73 4.65 -12.82
C THR A 84 -5.86 5.82 -12.39
N GLN A 85 -6.39 6.75 -11.58
CA GLN A 85 -5.62 7.88 -11.05
C GLN A 85 -4.52 7.39 -10.10
N VAL A 86 -4.86 6.47 -9.19
CA VAL A 86 -3.88 5.86 -8.27
C VAL A 86 -2.78 5.13 -9.04
N VAL A 87 -3.15 4.28 -10.01
CA VAL A 87 -2.20 3.55 -10.87
C VAL A 87 -1.26 4.52 -11.59
N ASN A 88 -1.81 5.55 -12.24
CA ASN A 88 -1.02 6.54 -12.96
C ASN A 88 -0.07 7.29 -12.03
N ARG A 89 -0.56 7.67 -10.84
CA ARG A 89 0.23 8.47 -9.91
C ARG A 89 1.37 7.67 -9.29
N LEU A 90 1.12 6.45 -8.84
CA LEU A 90 2.16 5.56 -8.30
C LEU A 90 3.19 5.18 -9.37
N THR A 91 2.75 4.89 -10.60
CA THR A 91 3.67 4.64 -11.73
C THR A 91 4.54 5.86 -12.02
N THR A 92 3.97 7.06 -11.94
CA THR A 92 4.73 8.31 -12.10
C THR A 92 5.80 8.46 -11.02
N ILE A 93 5.46 8.23 -9.75
CA ILE A 93 6.42 8.31 -8.64
C ILE A 93 7.56 7.30 -8.83
N VAL A 94 7.24 6.04 -9.16
CA VAL A 94 8.24 5.00 -9.43
C VAL A 94 9.20 5.43 -10.55
N ASN A 95 8.68 5.98 -11.64
CA ASN A 95 9.50 6.44 -12.76
C ASN A 95 10.35 7.67 -12.41
N GLU A 96 9.78 8.68 -11.74
CA GLU A 96 10.48 9.92 -11.36
C GLU A 96 11.60 9.66 -10.35
N MET A 97 11.36 8.76 -9.40
CA MET A 97 12.35 8.40 -8.37
C MET A 97 13.29 7.27 -8.81
N GLY A 98 13.03 6.64 -9.96
CA GLY A 98 13.82 5.51 -10.46
C GLY A 98 13.74 4.27 -9.56
N LEU A 99 12.58 3.98 -9.00
CA LEU A 99 12.33 2.85 -8.10
C LEU A 99 12.12 1.55 -8.89
N ASP A 100 12.19 0.43 -8.19
CA ASP A 100 12.07 -0.92 -8.73
C ASP A 100 10.66 -1.51 -8.62
N GLY A 101 9.70 -0.81 -8.01
CA GLY A 101 8.37 -1.39 -7.79
C GLY A 101 7.47 -0.66 -6.80
N VAL A 102 6.33 -1.28 -6.52
CA VAL A 102 5.31 -0.82 -5.57
C VAL A 102 4.94 -1.94 -4.59
N ASP A 103 4.73 -1.54 -3.35
CA ASP A 103 4.05 -2.31 -2.30
C ASP A 103 2.69 -1.65 -2.00
N ILE A 104 1.65 -2.47 -1.90
CA ILE A 104 0.32 -2.04 -1.46
C ILE A 104 0.14 -2.46 0.00
N ASP A 105 0.33 -1.49 0.90
CA ASP A 105 0.16 -1.66 2.33
C ASP A 105 -1.23 -1.21 2.76
N TYR A 106 -2.23 -2.00 2.37
CA TYR A 106 -3.64 -1.72 2.63
C TYR A 106 -4.09 -2.39 3.93
N GLU A 107 -4.42 -1.59 4.93
CA GLU A 107 -4.79 -2.06 6.28
C GLU A 107 -6.26 -1.78 6.66
N TYR A 108 -7.04 -1.27 5.72
CA TYR A 108 -8.42 -0.83 5.93
C TYR A 108 -9.47 -1.93 5.70
N PHE A 109 -10.74 -1.59 5.89
CA PHE A 109 -11.84 -2.52 5.74
C PHE A 109 -12.05 -2.96 4.28
N HIS A 110 -12.18 -4.26 4.07
CA HIS A 110 -12.37 -4.89 2.75
C HIS A 110 -13.67 -5.73 2.66
N GLU A 111 -14.44 -5.81 3.74
CA GLU A 111 -15.79 -6.41 3.78
C GLU A 111 -16.79 -5.46 4.44
N ASP A 112 -18.06 -5.52 4.00
CA ASP A 112 -19.12 -4.77 4.67
C ASP A 112 -19.27 -5.25 6.11
N ASN A 113 -19.37 -4.28 7.03
CA ASN A 113 -19.46 -4.48 8.47
C ASN A 113 -18.35 -5.39 9.02
N GLN A 114 -17.17 -5.40 8.40
CA GLN A 114 -16.01 -6.15 8.88
C GLN A 114 -15.75 -5.81 10.35
N ASN A 115 -15.69 -6.84 11.19
CA ASN A 115 -15.51 -6.71 12.65
C ASN A 115 -16.56 -5.83 13.36
N GLY A 116 -17.76 -5.65 12.79
CA GLY A 116 -18.80 -4.80 13.37
C GLY A 116 -18.57 -3.30 13.19
N SER A 117 -17.71 -2.91 12.25
CA SER A 117 -17.29 -1.52 12.02
C SER A 117 -18.39 -0.60 11.49
N GLY A 118 -19.48 -1.14 10.95
CA GLY A 118 -20.46 -0.35 10.19
C GLY A 118 -19.95 0.15 8.82
N PHE A 119 -18.76 -0.26 8.37
CA PHE A 119 -18.26 0.03 7.03
C PHE A 119 -19.19 -0.57 5.96
N THR A 120 -19.51 0.17 4.89
CA THR A 120 -20.49 -0.27 3.87
C THR A 120 -19.93 -0.18 2.45
N ARG A 121 -18.60 -0.23 2.31
CA ARG A 121 -17.92 -0.05 1.01
C ARG A 121 -17.01 -1.23 0.67
N GLY A 122 -17.34 -2.43 1.16
CA GLY A 122 -16.57 -3.65 0.92
C GLY A 122 -16.39 -3.92 -0.56
N ALA A 123 -17.46 -3.87 -1.36
CA ALA A 123 -17.36 -4.11 -2.80
C ALA A 123 -16.40 -3.12 -3.51
N GLN A 124 -16.41 -1.85 -3.10
CA GLN A 124 -15.53 -0.82 -3.64
C GLN A 124 -14.08 -1.04 -3.22
N ALA A 125 -13.83 -1.41 -1.95
CA ALA A 125 -12.50 -1.76 -1.46
C ALA A 125 -11.90 -2.96 -2.22
N GLN A 126 -12.70 -4.01 -2.42
CA GLN A 126 -12.25 -5.20 -3.14
C GLN A 126 -11.98 -4.91 -4.63
N LYS A 127 -12.83 -4.10 -5.27
CA LYS A 127 -12.59 -3.63 -6.65
C LYS A 127 -11.31 -2.79 -6.72
N PHE A 128 -11.14 -1.85 -5.79
CA PHE A 128 -9.97 -0.99 -5.73
C PHE A 128 -8.68 -1.81 -5.66
N LEU A 129 -8.60 -2.75 -4.72
CA LEU A 129 -7.43 -3.61 -4.56
C LEU A 129 -7.11 -4.39 -5.84
N LYS A 130 -8.13 -4.98 -6.49
CA LYS A 130 -7.93 -5.75 -7.73
C LYS A 130 -7.46 -4.88 -8.90
N ASP A 131 -8.18 -3.80 -9.16
CA ASP A 131 -7.94 -2.93 -10.32
C ASP A 131 -6.63 -2.16 -10.19
N VAL A 132 -6.27 -1.70 -8.98
CA VAL A 132 -4.96 -1.07 -8.73
C VAL A 132 -3.85 -2.09 -8.91
N THR A 133 -3.98 -3.32 -8.40
CA THR A 133 -2.95 -4.36 -8.57
C THR A 133 -2.70 -4.68 -10.04
N VAL A 134 -3.76 -5.01 -10.78
CA VAL A 134 -3.66 -5.36 -12.20
C VAL A 134 -3.21 -4.14 -13.02
N GLY A 135 -3.74 -2.96 -12.72
CA GLY A 135 -3.36 -1.71 -13.38
C GLY A 135 -1.88 -1.37 -13.19
N LEU A 136 -1.35 -1.52 -11.99
CA LEU A 136 0.08 -1.33 -11.70
C LEU A 136 0.94 -2.33 -12.46
N ARG A 137 0.58 -3.63 -12.43
CA ARG A 137 1.32 -4.64 -13.19
C ARG A 137 1.40 -4.33 -14.68
N ASN A 138 0.31 -3.79 -15.25
CA ASN A 138 0.26 -3.43 -16.66
C ASN A 138 0.98 -2.11 -17.00
N SER A 139 1.11 -1.20 -16.02
CA SER A 139 1.63 0.16 -16.25
C SER A 139 3.11 0.32 -15.90
N MET A 140 3.60 -0.46 -14.92
CA MET A 140 5.00 -0.40 -14.51
C MET A 140 5.92 -1.10 -15.53
N PRO A 141 7.20 -0.68 -15.63
CA PRO A 141 8.18 -1.34 -16.48
C PRO A 141 8.28 -2.85 -16.21
N ALA A 142 8.53 -3.63 -17.26
CA ALA A 142 8.75 -5.08 -17.13
C ALA A 142 9.92 -5.35 -16.16
N GLY A 143 9.71 -6.28 -15.22
CA GLY A 143 10.66 -6.58 -14.15
C GLY A 143 10.55 -5.67 -12.92
N SER A 144 9.57 -4.76 -12.88
CA SER A 144 9.21 -4.08 -11.63
C SER A 144 8.54 -5.05 -10.66
N GLU A 145 8.81 -4.88 -9.38
CA GLU A 145 8.22 -5.67 -8.30
C GLU A 145 6.88 -5.09 -7.87
N LEU A 146 5.87 -5.94 -7.73
CA LEU A 146 4.57 -5.59 -7.18
C LEU A 146 4.24 -6.53 -6.03
N THR A 147 4.04 -5.96 -4.86
CA THR A 147 3.86 -6.69 -3.60
C THR A 147 2.68 -6.12 -2.83
N HIS A 148 2.19 -6.90 -1.86
CA HIS A 148 1.23 -6.46 -0.87
C HIS A 148 1.74 -6.80 0.52
N ALA A 149 1.39 -5.98 1.51
CA ALA A 149 1.69 -6.20 2.92
C ALA A 149 0.43 -6.45 3.77
N PRO A 150 -0.38 -7.49 3.49
CA PRO A 150 -1.62 -7.74 4.21
C PRO A 150 -1.37 -8.11 5.67
N MET A 151 -2.32 -7.79 6.55
CA MET A 151 -2.30 -8.32 7.92
C MET A 151 -2.58 -9.83 7.91
N GLU A 152 -1.94 -10.58 8.81
CA GLU A 152 -2.14 -12.04 8.95
C GLU A 152 -3.63 -12.48 8.96
N PRO A 153 -4.54 -11.87 9.75
CA PRO A 153 -5.94 -12.32 9.79
C PRO A 153 -6.70 -12.10 8.48
N ASP A 154 -6.23 -11.21 7.60
CA ASP A 154 -6.87 -10.92 6.32
C ASP A 154 -6.55 -12.00 5.27
N MET A 155 -5.49 -12.78 5.49
CA MET A 155 -5.07 -13.87 4.64
C MET A 155 -5.65 -15.24 5.02
N VAL A 156 -6.67 -15.28 5.89
CA VAL A 156 -7.34 -16.54 6.24
C VAL A 156 -8.24 -16.99 5.07
N PRO A 157 -8.18 -18.26 4.63
CA PRO A 157 -9.05 -18.76 3.58
C PRO A 157 -10.54 -18.46 3.83
N GLY A 158 -11.20 -17.91 2.81
CA GLY A 158 -12.59 -17.48 2.89
C GLY A 158 -12.76 -15.99 3.20
N LYS A 159 -11.72 -15.29 3.66
CA LYS A 159 -11.72 -13.82 3.77
C LYS A 159 -11.64 -13.16 2.41
N ALA A 160 -12.24 -11.98 2.28
CA ALA A 160 -12.25 -11.30 1.00
C ALA A 160 -10.84 -10.87 0.55
N TYR A 161 -9.95 -10.44 1.46
CA TYR A 161 -8.58 -10.10 1.04
C TYR A 161 -7.81 -11.34 0.54
N PHE A 162 -7.91 -12.48 1.22
CA PHE A 162 -7.38 -13.75 0.71
C PHE A 162 -7.88 -14.09 -0.71
N ASN A 163 -9.18 -13.92 -0.96
CA ASN A 163 -9.76 -14.21 -2.27
C ASN A 163 -9.24 -13.24 -3.36
N ILE A 164 -9.09 -11.95 -3.02
CA ILE A 164 -8.45 -10.96 -3.91
C ILE A 164 -7.04 -11.39 -4.26
N LEU A 165 -6.20 -11.69 -3.26
CA LEU A 165 -4.81 -12.07 -3.46
C LEU A 165 -4.70 -13.32 -4.36
N LYS A 166 -5.62 -14.26 -4.21
CA LYS A 166 -5.72 -15.43 -5.11
C LYS A 166 -6.08 -15.04 -6.54
N GLU A 167 -7.03 -14.12 -6.74
CA GLU A 167 -7.44 -13.64 -8.06
C GLU A 167 -6.31 -12.89 -8.77
N VAL A 168 -5.56 -12.07 -8.06
CA VAL A 168 -4.47 -11.23 -8.62
C VAL A 168 -3.08 -11.85 -8.49
N ALA A 169 -2.98 -13.11 -8.06
CA ALA A 169 -1.71 -13.77 -7.74
C ALA A 169 -0.69 -13.71 -8.89
N SER A 170 -1.15 -13.81 -10.15
CA SER A 170 -0.27 -13.73 -11.33
C SER A 170 0.33 -12.35 -11.58
N SER A 171 -0.21 -11.32 -10.92
CA SER A 171 0.28 -9.94 -10.98
C SER A 171 1.23 -9.61 -9.83
N LEU A 172 1.43 -10.50 -8.85
CA LEU A 172 2.25 -10.25 -7.66
C LEU A 172 3.56 -11.03 -7.72
N ASP A 173 4.65 -10.43 -7.23
CA ASP A 173 5.94 -11.11 -7.08
C ASP A 173 6.03 -11.89 -5.76
N PHE A 174 5.65 -11.24 -4.66
CA PHE A 174 5.56 -11.85 -3.33
C PHE A 174 4.64 -11.05 -2.41
N LEU A 175 4.32 -11.64 -1.26
CA LEU A 175 3.59 -10.99 -0.17
C LEU A 175 4.56 -10.70 0.97
N MET A 176 4.28 -9.64 1.73
CA MET A 176 4.97 -9.29 2.98
C MET A 176 3.97 -9.29 4.15
N PRO A 177 3.44 -10.46 4.57
CA PRO A 177 2.40 -10.47 5.58
C PRO A 177 2.87 -9.91 6.92
N GLN A 178 2.02 -9.11 7.55
CA GLN A 178 2.30 -8.52 8.84
C GLN A 178 1.99 -9.53 9.96
N TYR A 179 3.02 -10.24 10.43
CA TYR A 179 2.95 -11.15 11.59
C TYR A 179 3.15 -10.41 12.92
N TYR A 180 2.54 -9.24 13.04
CA TYR A 180 2.55 -8.38 14.21
C TYR A 180 1.26 -7.57 14.20
N ASN A 181 0.81 -7.09 15.36
CA ASN A 181 -0.43 -6.31 15.54
C ASN A 181 -1.74 -6.96 15.03
N GLY A 182 -1.69 -8.18 14.48
CA GLY A 182 -2.83 -9.02 14.10
C GLY A 182 -3.45 -9.82 15.25
N TYR A 183 -4.36 -10.75 14.92
CA TYR A 183 -5.16 -11.54 15.88
C TYR A 183 -4.29 -12.33 16.88
N VAL A 184 -3.14 -12.84 16.43
CA VAL A 184 -2.16 -13.49 17.29
C VAL A 184 -1.22 -12.44 17.88
N ARG A 185 -1.45 -12.08 19.15
CA ARG A 185 -0.39 -11.47 19.96
C ARG A 185 0.66 -12.56 20.21
N SER A 186 1.88 -12.37 19.70
CA SER A 186 3.00 -13.23 20.09
C SER A 186 3.09 -13.26 21.62
N LEU A 187 3.10 -14.47 22.17
CA LEU A 187 3.26 -14.72 23.61
C LEU A 187 4.64 -14.25 24.09
#